data_AF-A0AAE3JGX9-F1
#
_entry.id   AF-A0AAE3JGX9-F1
#
_cell.length_a   1.000
_cell.length_b   1.000
_cell.length_c   1.000
_cell.angle_alpha   90.00
_cell.angle_beta   90.00
_cell.angle_gamma   90.00
#
_symmetry.space_group_name_H-M   'P 1'
#
loop_
_entity.id
_entity.type
_entity.pdbx_description
1 polymer ?
#
loop_
_entity_poly.entity_id
_entity_poly.type
_entity_poly.pdbx_seq_one_letter_code
_entity_poly.pdbx_strand_id
1 'polypeptide(L)'
;MAEELRTVMPLIGSSFEPGQAKNIVKNIKDRELADIAQAELFYFSGQAEACSQAVEAYLESRDDSLRLSACLLYTFSNLTLGNIAAAQRGREGIEQMMKKTSGEEIPDEFRAFSVFSAYLNSVLLHIQPKGLPPMEEYSRYLSPGLRLYAVYVLAHRVYLNGDYERALGMAQSALIFSPDSYPIAMIYLYCIVSMCQINLKQTEASKESFMTAWKMAKADGFLEPFIEHHGLFQGVLESCIRKSEPQLYKDLMNGVIAFSRGWMKIHNPVTQKKVTALLSPMEFSVAMLACRDWTNQEIADHLGLSANTVKHYVSAILEKLHVDKRDKLKEYVNQ
;
A
#
# COMPACT_ATOMS: atom_id res chain seq x y z
N MET A 1 33.57 13.16 14.62
CA MET A 1 32.40 13.73 13.92
C MET A 1 31.26 12.79 14.20
N ALA A 2 30.10 13.27 14.65
CA ALA A 2 28.92 12.40 14.67
C ALA A 2 28.63 12.05 13.20
N GLU A 3 28.52 10.76 12.86
CA GLU A 3 28.01 10.38 11.54
C GLU A 3 26.61 10.97 11.40
N GLU A 4 26.39 11.74 10.35
CA GLU A 4 25.07 12.30 10.03
C GLU A 4 24.11 11.13 9.80
N LEU A 5 23.02 11.07 10.56
CA LEU A 5 22.09 9.95 10.49
C LEU A 5 21.49 9.87 9.08
N ARG A 6 21.61 8.69 8.45
CA ARG A 6 20.99 8.42 7.15
C ARG A 6 19.46 8.43 7.27
N THR A 7 18.77 8.85 6.21
CA THR A 7 17.30 8.73 6.12
C THR A 7 16.88 7.29 5.86
N VAL A 8 15.65 6.95 6.26
CA VAL A 8 14.95 5.76 5.74
C VAL A 8 14.32 6.06 4.38
N MET A 9 14.09 5.01 3.58
CA MET A 9 13.35 5.06 2.30
C MET A 9 13.69 6.31 1.44
N PRO A 10 14.97 6.47 1.04
CA PRO A 10 15.47 7.63 0.32
C PRO A 10 14.69 7.98 -0.95
N LEU A 11 14.15 7.00 -1.68
CA LEU A 11 13.40 7.28 -2.91
C LEU A 11 12.01 7.84 -2.61
N ILE A 12 11.27 7.29 -1.65
CA ILE A 12 10.01 7.89 -1.16
C ILE A 12 10.24 9.33 -0.70
N GLY A 13 11.35 9.58 -0.01
CA GLY A 13 11.71 10.89 0.54
C GLY A 13 12.12 11.92 -0.50
N SER A 14 12.36 11.53 -1.75
CA SER A 14 12.93 12.39 -2.79
C SER A 14 11.86 13.13 -3.59
N SER A 15 12.14 14.39 -3.90
CA SER A 15 11.35 15.19 -4.84
C SER A 15 11.84 14.97 -6.27
N PHE A 16 10.91 14.74 -7.21
CA PHE A 16 11.22 14.58 -8.63
C PHE A 16 9.98 14.72 -9.53
N GLU A 17 10.23 14.94 -10.82
CA GLU A 17 9.20 14.86 -11.84
C GLU A 17 8.92 13.40 -12.23
N PRO A 18 7.65 12.99 -12.41
CA PRO A 18 7.32 11.65 -12.87
C PRO A 18 8.10 11.26 -14.13
N GLY A 19 8.67 10.05 -14.13
CA GLY A 19 9.58 9.53 -15.16
C GLY A 19 11.07 9.73 -14.86
N GLN A 20 11.42 10.38 -13.74
CA GLN A 20 12.81 10.64 -13.34
C GLN A 20 13.31 9.76 -12.18
N ALA A 21 12.53 8.79 -11.67
CA ALA A 21 12.91 8.03 -10.49
C ALA A 21 14.28 7.33 -10.63
N LYS A 22 14.54 6.73 -11.80
CA LYS A 22 15.85 6.11 -12.12
C LYS A 22 17.01 7.09 -12.07
N ASN A 23 16.78 8.35 -12.45
CA ASN A 23 17.82 9.37 -12.44
C ASN A 23 18.09 9.85 -11.01
N ILE A 24 17.06 9.95 -10.18
CA ILE A 24 17.21 10.22 -8.74
C ILE A 24 18.08 9.16 -8.08
N VAL A 25 17.75 7.87 -8.27
CA VAL A 25 18.53 6.76 -7.70
C VAL A 25 20.01 6.84 -8.11
N LYS A 26 20.30 7.08 -9.39
CA LYS A 26 21.68 7.20 -9.90
C LYS A 26 22.47 8.37 -9.33
N ASN A 27 21.79 9.43 -8.90
CA ASN A 27 22.42 10.64 -8.40
C ASN A 27 22.67 10.63 -6.88
N ILE A 28 22.21 9.60 -6.18
CA ILE A 28 22.51 9.42 -4.75
C ILE A 28 24.00 9.09 -4.59
N LYS A 29 24.73 9.94 -3.86
CA LYS A 29 26.19 9.81 -3.67
C LYS A 29 26.58 8.74 -2.67
N ASP A 30 25.80 8.59 -1.60
CA ASP A 30 26.00 7.53 -0.62
C ASP A 30 25.60 6.19 -1.26
N ARG A 31 26.56 5.29 -1.39
CA ARG A 31 26.36 4.02 -2.08
C ARG A 31 25.31 3.14 -1.41
N GLU A 32 25.29 3.07 -0.09
CA GLU A 32 24.35 2.21 0.62
C GLU A 32 22.92 2.77 0.55
N LEU A 33 22.77 4.09 0.59
CA LEU A 33 21.48 4.73 0.31
C LEU A 33 21.04 4.54 -1.14
N ALA A 34 21.96 4.56 -2.10
CA ALA A 34 21.65 4.29 -3.50
C ALA A 34 21.17 2.85 -3.69
N ASP A 35 21.77 1.88 -2.98
CA ASP A 35 21.36 0.48 -3.00
C ASP A 35 19.94 0.31 -2.41
N ILE A 36 19.60 0.98 -1.30
CA ILE A 36 18.23 1.00 -0.76
C ILE A 36 17.26 1.69 -1.73
N ALA A 37 17.61 2.84 -2.31
CA ALA A 37 16.75 3.55 -3.26
C ALA A 37 16.49 2.71 -4.53
N GLN A 38 17.50 1.94 -4.97
CA GLN A 38 17.36 1.01 -6.07
C GLN A 38 16.43 -0.16 -5.71
N ALA A 39 16.46 -0.63 -4.45
CA ALA A 39 15.51 -1.62 -3.97
C ALA A 39 14.08 -1.08 -3.84
N GLU A 40 13.90 0.19 -3.45
CA GLU A 40 12.61 0.87 -3.52
C GLU A 40 12.09 0.94 -4.96
N LEU A 41 12.96 1.25 -5.92
CA LEU A 41 12.58 1.26 -7.33
C LEU A 41 12.13 -0.13 -7.80
N PHE A 42 12.82 -1.20 -7.41
CA PHE A 42 12.37 -2.56 -7.70
C PHE A 42 11.03 -2.89 -7.05
N TYR A 43 10.85 -2.50 -5.78
CA TYR A 43 9.60 -2.70 -5.05
C TYR A 43 8.42 -2.04 -5.77
N PHE A 44 8.49 -0.72 -5.99
CA PHE A 44 7.37 0.02 -6.57
C PHE A 44 7.06 -0.41 -8.00
N SER A 45 8.05 -0.89 -8.76
CA SER A 45 7.85 -1.44 -10.10
C SER A 45 7.39 -2.91 -10.13
N GLY A 46 7.03 -3.51 -9.00
CA GLY A 46 6.53 -4.89 -8.93
C GLY A 46 7.60 -5.97 -9.14
N GLN A 47 8.89 -5.63 -9.00
CA GLN A 47 10.02 -6.56 -9.14
C GLN A 47 10.41 -7.12 -7.76
N ALA A 48 9.50 -7.87 -7.15
CA ALA A 48 9.63 -8.36 -5.76
C ALA A 48 10.91 -9.17 -5.51
N GLU A 49 11.33 -10.03 -6.45
CA GLU A 49 12.55 -10.83 -6.31
C GLU A 49 13.82 -9.95 -6.26
N ALA A 50 13.94 -9.02 -7.21
CA ALA A 50 15.07 -8.09 -7.26
C ALA A 50 15.11 -7.19 -6.01
N CYS A 51 13.95 -6.73 -5.54
CA CYS A 51 13.83 -5.97 -4.29
C CYS A 51 14.33 -6.79 -3.09
N SER A 52 13.80 -8.01 -2.91
CA SER A 52 14.16 -8.88 -1.78
C SER A 52 15.66 -9.20 -1.77
N GLN A 53 16.26 -9.51 -2.93
CA GLN A 53 17.69 -9.80 -3.05
C GLN A 53 18.55 -8.57 -2.74
N ALA A 54 18.14 -7.38 -3.23
CA ALA A 54 18.92 -6.15 -3.03
C ALA A 54 19.01 -5.73 -1.56
N VAL A 55 17.99 -6.00 -0.75
CA VAL A 55 17.96 -5.56 0.66
C VAL A 55 18.42 -6.62 1.67
N GLU A 56 18.60 -7.87 1.24
CA GLU A 56 18.88 -8.98 2.15
C GLU A 56 20.17 -8.76 2.98
N ALA A 57 21.21 -8.20 2.37
CA ALA A 57 22.46 -7.87 3.05
C ALA A 57 22.31 -6.77 4.12
N TYR A 58 21.26 -5.96 4.05
CA TYR A 58 21.02 -4.83 4.95
C TYR A 58 20.13 -5.19 6.15
N LEU A 59 19.53 -6.39 6.20
CA LEU A 59 18.68 -6.85 7.31
C LEU A 59 19.41 -6.88 8.67
N GLU A 60 20.73 -7.02 8.65
CA GLU A 60 21.61 -7.01 9.83
C GLU A 60 22.60 -5.83 9.79
N SER A 61 22.29 -4.77 9.03
CA SER A 61 23.13 -3.59 8.96
C SER A 61 23.33 -2.96 10.35
N ARG A 62 24.53 -2.42 10.58
CA ARG A 62 24.83 -1.61 11.77
C ARG A 62 24.20 -0.22 11.69
N ASP A 63 23.92 0.25 10.49
CA ASP A 63 23.15 1.46 10.26
C ASP A 63 21.67 1.15 10.41
N ASP A 64 21.09 1.72 11.45
CA ASP A 64 19.72 1.46 11.85
C ASP A 64 18.68 1.96 10.82
N SER A 65 18.99 3.00 10.03
CA SER A 65 18.11 3.52 8.97
C SER A 65 18.13 2.64 7.72
N LEU A 66 19.30 2.14 7.32
CA LEU A 66 19.41 1.15 6.25
C LEU A 66 18.70 -0.14 6.64
N ARG A 67 18.88 -0.59 7.88
CA ARG A 67 18.22 -1.78 8.42
C ARG A 67 16.70 -1.66 8.41
N LEU A 68 16.15 -0.53 8.89
CA LEU A 68 14.71 -0.27 8.87
C LEU A 68 14.14 -0.31 7.44
N SER A 69 14.79 0.36 6.49
CA SER A 69 14.37 0.38 5.08
C SER A 69 14.39 -1.04 4.49
N ALA A 70 15.46 -1.80 4.75
CA ALA A 70 15.59 -3.18 4.33
C ALA A 70 14.49 -4.07 4.91
N CYS A 71 14.19 -3.94 6.20
CA CYS A 71 13.14 -4.72 6.85
C CYS A 71 11.75 -4.44 6.26
N LEU A 72 11.42 -3.18 5.94
CA LEU A 72 10.18 -2.82 5.25
C LEU A 72 10.09 -3.46 3.86
N LEU A 73 11.09 -3.22 3.02
CA LEU A 73 11.15 -3.72 1.64
C LEU A 73 11.15 -5.25 1.59
N TYR A 74 11.92 -5.89 2.47
CA TYR A 74 11.98 -7.35 2.56
C TYR A 74 10.65 -7.95 3.03
N THR A 75 9.95 -7.29 3.97
CA THR A 75 8.63 -7.73 4.43
C THR A 75 7.66 -7.84 3.26
N PHE A 76 7.45 -6.73 2.54
CA PHE A 76 6.38 -6.64 1.56
C PHE A 76 6.71 -7.33 0.25
N SER A 77 7.95 -7.26 -0.23
CA SER A 77 8.38 -8.04 -1.41
C SER A 77 8.18 -9.54 -1.19
N ASN A 78 8.46 -10.06 0.02
CA ASN A 78 8.27 -11.47 0.33
C ASN A 78 6.80 -11.88 0.52
N LEU A 79 5.86 -10.94 0.68
CA LEU A 79 4.43 -11.26 0.54
C LEU A 79 4.13 -11.65 -0.90
N THR A 80 4.57 -10.85 -1.88
CA THR A 80 4.42 -11.14 -3.30
C THR A 80 5.13 -12.44 -3.70
N LEU A 81 6.32 -12.72 -3.16
CA LEU A 81 7.04 -13.98 -3.40
C LEU A 81 6.41 -15.19 -2.68
N GLY A 82 5.47 -14.95 -1.75
CA GLY A 82 4.85 -16.01 -0.94
C GLY A 82 5.77 -16.63 0.11
N ASN A 83 6.95 -16.03 0.38
CA ASN A 83 7.91 -16.49 1.36
C ASN A 83 7.60 -15.89 2.75
N ILE A 84 6.69 -16.55 3.47
CA ILE A 84 6.18 -16.03 4.74
C ILE A 84 7.23 -15.97 5.84
N ALA A 85 8.20 -16.89 5.85
CA ALA A 85 9.29 -16.86 6.83
C ALA A 85 10.17 -15.61 6.64
N ALA A 86 10.51 -15.28 5.39
CA ALA A 86 11.24 -14.06 5.07
C ALA A 86 10.43 -12.79 5.39
N ALA A 87 9.16 -12.76 5.02
CA ALA A 87 8.28 -11.64 5.35
C ALA A 87 8.19 -11.42 6.87
N GLN A 88 8.06 -12.51 7.64
CA GLN A 88 8.02 -12.45 9.09
C GLN A 88 9.35 -12.00 9.70
N ARG A 89 10.50 -12.44 9.16
CA ARG A 89 11.83 -11.95 9.57
C ARG A 89 11.95 -10.43 9.40
N GLY A 90 11.48 -9.89 8.27
CA GLY A 90 11.44 -8.45 8.03
C GLY A 90 10.61 -7.72 9.10
N ARG A 91 9.41 -8.23 9.40
CA ARG A 91 8.52 -7.66 10.43
C ARG A 91 9.14 -7.68 11.82
N GLU A 92 9.76 -8.79 12.19
CA GLU A 92 10.48 -8.92 13.46
C GLU A 92 11.62 -7.91 13.57
N GLY A 93 12.33 -7.63 12.47
CA GLY A 93 13.30 -6.56 12.39
C GLY A 93 12.69 -5.19 12.74
N ILE A 94 11.55 -4.84 12.13
CA ILE A 94 10.83 -3.58 12.45
C ILE A 94 10.43 -3.53 13.93
N GLU A 95 9.91 -4.61 14.48
CA GLU A 95 9.52 -4.69 15.89
C GLU A 95 10.72 -4.58 16.85
N GLN A 96 11.86 -5.17 16.50
CA GLN A 96 13.10 -5.02 17.28
C GLN A 96 13.58 -3.56 17.29
N MET A 97 13.54 -2.90 16.13
CA MET A 97 13.92 -1.49 16.01
C MET A 97 13.00 -0.58 16.82
N MET A 98 11.69 -0.86 16.80
CA MET A 98 10.73 -0.18 17.68
C MET A 98 11.04 -0.37 19.15
N LYS A 99 11.40 -1.58 19.60
CA LYS A 99 11.74 -1.82 21.01
C LYS A 99 12.98 -1.07 21.47
N LYS A 100 13.95 -0.83 20.58
CA LYS A 100 15.13 0.01 20.89
C LYS A 100 14.72 1.44 21.28
N THR A 101 13.64 1.96 20.71
CA THR A 101 13.18 3.35 20.96
C THR A 101 12.72 3.63 22.39
N SER A 102 12.60 2.64 23.28
CA SER A 102 12.24 2.87 24.69
C SER A 102 13.41 3.31 25.58
N GLY A 103 14.64 3.40 25.06
CA GLY A 103 15.81 3.89 25.81
C GLY A 103 15.86 5.42 25.97
N GLU A 104 16.53 5.90 27.03
CA GLU A 104 16.60 7.32 27.41
C GLU A 104 17.51 8.17 26.48
N GLU A 105 18.42 7.56 25.71
CA GLU A 105 19.42 8.27 24.86
C GLU A 105 19.32 7.92 23.37
N ILE A 106 18.10 7.76 22.85
CA ILE A 106 17.88 7.46 21.42
C ILE A 106 17.59 8.76 20.64
N PRO A 107 18.29 9.03 19.51
CA PRO A 107 18.02 10.18 18.64
C PRO A 107 16.55 10.25 18.18
N ASP A 108 15.98 11.44 18.18
CA ASP A 108 14.58 11.65 17.83
C ASP A 108 14.26 11.25 16.38
N GLU A 109 15.20 11.45 15.47
CA GLU A 109 15.09 11.02 14.07
C GLU A 109 14.95 9.51 13.96
N PHE A 110 15.73 8.75 14.73
CA PHE A 110 15.60 7.30 14.76
C PHE A 110 14.26 6.85 15.35
N ARG A 111 13.76 7.54 16.39
CA ARG A 111 12.41 7.28 16.91
C ARG A 111 11.37 7.54 15.83
N ALA A 112 11.47 8.66 15.10
CA ALA A 112 10.56 9.01 14.03
C ALA A 112 10.54 7.95 12.92
N PHE A 113 11.70 7.48 12.47
CA PHE A 113 11.82 6.44 11.45
C PHE A 113 11.25 5.10 11.90
N SER A 114 11.51 4.71 13.14
CA SER A 114 10.98 3.48 13.72
C SER A 114 9.45 3.55 13.80
N VAL A 115 8.92 4.63 14.37
CA VAL A 115 7.47 4.86 14.51
C VAL A 115 6.80 4.84 13.14
N PHE A 116 7.32 5.61 12.19
CA PHE A 116 6.86 5.60 10.79
C PHE A 116 6.80 4.18 10.22
N SER A 117 7.88 3.41 10.34
CA SER A 117 7.99 2.06 9.81
C SER A 117 6.99 1.09 10.46
N ALA A 118 6.76 1.22 11.77
CA ALA A 118 5.81 0.38 12.50
C ALA A 118 4.35 0.67 12.10
N TYR A 119 4.01 1.94 11.91
CA TYR A 119 2.70 2.32 11.39
C TYR A 119 2.51 1.87 9.95
N LEU A 120 3.51 2.04 9.08
CA LEU A 120 3.46 1.58 7.70
C LEU A 120 3.23 0.06 7.62
N ASN A 121 4.01 -0.71 8.39
CA ASN A 121 3.85 -2.15 8.54
C ASN A 121 2.44 -2.53 8.99
N SER A 122 1.90 -1.79 9.95
CA SER A 122 0.57 -2.00 10.50
C SER A 122 -0.55 -1.75 9.48
N VAL A 123 -0.54 -0.60 8.80
CA VAL A 123 -1.64 -0.23 7.90
C VAL A 123 -1.66 -1.09 6.65
N LEU A 124 -0.51 -1.39 6.05
CA LEU A 124 -0.46 -2.25 4.86
C LEU A 124 -0.84 -3.71 5.16
N LEU A 125 -0.56 -4.20 6.36
CA LEU A 125 -1.03 -5.53 6.80
C LEU A 125 -2.45 -5.51 7.37
N HIS A 126 -3.07 -4.34 7.55
CA HIS A 126 -4.36 -4.17 8.24
C HIS A 126 -4.36 -4.84 9.63
N ILE A 127 -3.24 -4.76 10.35
CA ILE A 127 -3.07 -5.30 11.70
C ILE A 127 -2.92 -4.13 12.65
N GLN A 128 -3.87 -3.96 13.58
CA GLN A 128 -3.80 -2.88 14.56
C GLN A 128 -2.59 -3.08 15.50
N PRO A 129 -1.71 -2.10 15.63
CA PRO A 129 -0.53 -2.24 16.45
C PRO A 129 -0.88 -1.83 17.90
N LYS A 130 -0.32 -2.54 18.88
CA LYS A 130 -0.55 -2.22 20.29
C LYS A 130 0.50 -1.22 20.77
N GLY A 131 0.05 -0.10 21.32
CA GLY A 131 0.91 0.84 22.05
C GLY A 131 1.95 1.58 21.21
N LEU A 132 1.69 1.83 19.92
CA LEU A 132 2.54 2.75 19.17
C LEU A 132 2.36 4.18 19.68
N PRO A 133 3.44 4.96 19.81
CA PRO A 133 3.33 6.36 20.14
C PRO A 133 2.65 7.13 18.99
N PRO A 134 2.09 8.32 19.24
CA PRO A 134 1.47 9.13 18.19
C PRO A 134 2.52 9.57 17.15
N MET A 135 2.31 9.22 15.88
CA MET A 135 3.26 9.54 14.80
C MET A 135 3.41 11.05 14.60
N GLU A 136 2.34 11.81 14.85
CA GLU A 136 2.25 13.25 14.64
C GLU A 136 3.34 14.00 15.44
N GLU A 137 3.69 13.52 16.63
CA GLU A 137 4.73 14.10 17.50
C GLU A 137 6.13 14.04 16.89
N TYR A 138 6.38 13.04 16.04
CA TYR A 138 7.68 12.78 15.41
C TYR A 138 7.77 13.24 13.95
N SER A 139 6.67 13.73 13.39
CA SER A 139 6.58 14.13 11.98
C SER A 139 7.66 15.15 11.56
N ARG A 140 8.06 16.05 12.47
CA ARG A 140 9.08 17.09 12.22
C ARG A 140 10.45 16.54 11.82
N TYR A 141 10.77 15.32 12.24
CA TYR A 141 12.07 14.67 11.99
C TYR A 141 12.09 13.87 10.68
N LEU A 142 10.94 13.70 10.03
CA LEU A 142 10.86 13.07 8.72
C LEU A 142 11.19 14.08 7.62
N SER A 143 11.82 13.62 6.54
CA SER A 143 12.00 14.42 5.32
C SER A 143 10.64 14.84 4.73
N PRO A 144 10.56 15.91 3.93
CA PRO A 144 9.27 16.37 3.38
C PRO A 144 8.48 15.28 2.63
N GLY A 145 9.14 14.47 1.80
CA GLY A 145 8.50 13.35 1.11
C GLY A 145 7.98 12.27 2.05
N LEU A 146 8.75 11.93 3.09
CA LEU A 146 8.32 10.99 4.13
C LEU A 146 7.18 11.56 4.99
N ARG A 147 7.12 12.87 5.22
CA ARG A 147 5.97 13.50 5.90
C ARG A 147 4.70 13.35 5.08
N LEU A 148 4.75 13.53 3.76
CA LEU A 148 3.58 13.29 2.89
C LEU A 148 3.17 11.82 2.89
N TYR A 149 4.13 10.91 2.82
CA TYR A 149 3.86 9.47 2.90
C TYR A 149 3.29 9.08 4.27
N ALA A 150 3.76 9.70 5.35
CA ALA A 150 3.21 9.54 6.69
C ALA A 150 1.75 10.00 6.78
N VAL A 151 1.37 11.08 6.08
CA VAL A 151 -0.05 11.47 5.98
C VAL A 151 -0.88 10.41 5.27
N TYR A 152 -0.36 9.78 4.20
CA TYR A 152 -1.01 8.62 3.59
C TYR A 152 -1.21 7.49 4.63
N VAL A 153 -0.17 7.13 5.37
CA VAL A 153 -0.24 6.07 6.40
C VAL A 153 -1.30 6.39 7.46
N LEU A 154 -1.34 7.63 7.95
CA LEU A 154 -2.35 8.07 8.92
C LEU A 154 -3.76 8.11 8.33
N ALA A 155 -3.93 8.59 7.10
CA ALA A 155 -5.21 8.58 6.40
C ALA A 155 -5.70 7.15 6.15
N HIS A 156 -4.80 6.23 5.79
CA HIS A 156 -5.13 4.82 5.62
C HIS A 156 -5.57 4.18 6.95
N ARG A 157 -4.91 4.49 8.07
CA ARG A 157 -5.39 4.05 9.40
C ARG A 157 -6.81 4.56 9.71
N VAL A 158 -7.10 5.82 9.39
CA VAL A 158 -8.43 6.41 9.58
C VAL A 158 -9.46 5.75 8.66
N TYR A 159 -9.10 5.47 7.40
CA TYR A 159 -9.91 4.70 6.46
C TYR A 159 -10.27 3.30 6.98
N LEU A 160 -9.30 2.57 7.53
CA LEU A 160 -9.52 1.23 8.10
C LEU A 160 -10.45 1.23 9.32
N ASN A 161 -10.66 2.40 9.95
CA ASN A 161 -11.64 2.59 11.02
C ASN A 161 -13.02 3.03 10.49
N GLY A 162 -13.19 3.17 9.17
CA GLY A 162 -14.44 3.56 8.52
C GLY A 162 -14.71 5.07 8.42
N ASP A 163 -13.77 5.92 8.87
CA ASP A 163 -13.92 7.38 8.85
C ASP A 163 -13.41 7.95 7.51
N TYR A 164 -14.15 7.66 6.44
CA TYR A 164 -13.74 7.96 5.06
C TYR A 164 -13.66 9.46 4.76
N GLU A 165 -14.53 10.28 5.36
CA GLU A 165 -14.53 11.74 5.15
C GLU A 165 -13.28 12.39 5.76
N ARG A 166 -12.90 11.98 6.96
CA ARG A 166 -11.67 12.46 7.60
C ARG A 166 -10.43 12.02 6.84
N ALA A 167 -10.36 10.74 6.45
CA ALA A 167 -9.25 10.23 5.66
C ALA A 167 -9.11 10.98 4.32
N LEU A 168 -10.24 11.24 3.65
CA LEU A 168 -10.29 12.04 2.42
C LEU A 168 -9.74 13.46 2.64
N GLY A 169 -10.22 14.16 3.68
CA GLY A 169 -9.77 15.52 4.00
C GLY A 169 -8.28 15.59 4.35
N MET A 170 -7.75 14.61 5.07
CA MET A 170 -6.31 14.51 5.39
C MET A 170 -5.47 14.40 4.11
N ALA A 171 -5.85 13.48 3.21
CA ALA A 171 -5.09 13.24 2.00
C ALA A 171 -5.16 14.40 1.00
N GLN A 172 -6.35 14.98 0.80
CA GLN A 172 -6.53 16.15 -0.06
C GLN A 172 -5.77 17.38 0.45
N SER A 173 -5.78 17.62 1.77
CA SER A 173 -5.03 18.73 2.36
C SER A 173 -3.52 18.57 2.15
N ALA A 174 -2.98 17.36 2.32
CA ALA A 174 -1.57 17.09 2.05
C ALA A 174 -1.18 17.32 0.59
N LEU A 175 -2.06 16.93 -0.35
CA LEU A 175 -1.84 17.18 -1.78
C LEU A 175 -1.86 18.68 -2.12
N ILE A 176 -2.79 19.46 -1.54
CA ILE A 176 -2.92 20.91 -1.80
C ILE A 176 -1.72 21.70 -1.27
N PHE A 177 -1.26 21.37 -0.06
CA PHE A 177 -0.21 22.13 0.63
C PHE A 177 1.21 21.61 0.37
N SER A 178 1.39 20.64 -0.54
CA SER A 178 2.73 20.17 -0.93
C SER A 178 3.40 21.16 -1.88
N PRO A 179 4.55 21.77 -1.51
CA PRO A 179 5.22 22.77 -2.35
C PRO A 179 5.96 22.15 -3.54
N ASP A 180 6.44 20.92 -3.41
CA ASP A 180 7.17 20.20 -4.45
C ASP A 180 6.43 18.90 -4.85
N SER A 181 6.88 18.29 -5.95
CA SER A 181 6.41 16.99 -6.41
C SER A 181 7.17 15.85 -5.71
N TYR A 182 6.45 15.04 -4.93
CA TYR A 182 6.96 13.79 -4.33
C TYR A 182 6.15 12.61 -4.90
N PRO A 183 6.46 12.12 -6.12
CA PRO A 183 5.54 11.28 -6.88
C PRO A 183 5.08 10.02 -6.15
N ILE A 184 5.98 9.32 -5.45
CA ILE A 184 5.58 8.11 -4.72
C ILE A 184 4.56 8.44 -3.63
N ALA A 185 4.83 9.42 -2.76
CA ALA A 185 3.89 9.83 -1.73
C ALA A 185 2.56 10.33 -2.32
N MET A 186 2.61 11.12 -3.39
CA MET A 186 1.42 11.65 -4.05
C MET A 186 0.59 10.54 -4.69
N ILE A 187 1.20 9.52 -5.31
CA ILE A 187 0.47 8.37 -5.86
C ILE A 187 -0.34 7.68 -4.75
N TYR A 188 0.28 7.37 -3.62
CA TYR A 188 -0.41 6.73 -2.49
C TYR A 188 -1.49 7.65 -1.88
N LEU A 189 -1.27 8.96 -1.83
CA LEU A 189 -2.28 9.94 -1.41
C LEU A 189 -3.49 9.95 -2.37
N TYR A 190 -3.26 9.92 -3.69
CA TYR A 190 -4.36 9.82 -4.65
C TYR A 190 -5.07 8.45 -4.59
N CYS A 191 -4.34 7.37 -4.29
CA CYS A 191 -4.94 6.05 -4.05
C CYS A 191 -5.92 6.12 -2.86
N ILE A 192 -5.51 6.65 -1.71
CA ILE A 192 -6.40 6.75 -0.55
C ILE A 192 -7.58 7.71 -0.79
N VAL A 193 -7.37 8.81 -1.54
CA VAL A 193 -8.47 9.70 -1.99
C VAL A 193 -9.49 8.92 -2.81
N SER A 194 -9.04 8.16 -3.81
CA SER A 194 -9.92 7.33 -4.66
C SER A 194 -10.68 6.29 -3.84
N MET A 195 -9.99 5.60 -2.92
CA MET A 195 -10.57 4.62 -2.00
C MET A 195 -11.64 5.24 -1.08
N CYS A 196 -11.42 6.45 -0.56
CA CYS A 196 -12.41 7.15 0.27
C CYS A 196 -13.63 7.55 -0.58
N GLN A 197 -13.40 8.14 -1.76
CA GLN A 197 -14.46 8.58 -2.66
C GLN A 197 -15.39 7.44 -3.09
N ILE A 198 -14.86 6.24 -3.40
CA ILE A 198 -15.72 5.10 -3.77
C ILE A 198 -16.58 4.62 -2.60
N ASN A 199 -16.06 4.62 -1.36
CA ASN A 199 -16.86 4.31 -0.17
C ASN A 199 -17.95 5.36 0.10
N LEU A 200 -17.70 6.62 -0.28
CA LEU A 200 -18.69 7.71 -0.23
C LEU A 200 -19.63 7.74 -1.44
N LYS A 201 -19.61 6.71 -2.30
CA LYS A 201 -20.37 6.60 -3.56
C LYS A 201 -20.12 7.75 -4.55
N GLN A 202 -18.97 8.41 -4.47
CA GLN A 202 -18.52 9.45 -5.40
C GLN A 202 -17.75 8.81 -6.56
N THR A 203 -18.44 7.97 -7.35
CA THR A 203 -17.81 7.07 -8.33
C THR A 203 -16.95 7.79 -9.37
N GLU A 204 -17.44 8.87 -9.98
CA GLU A 204 -16.69 9.58 -11.02
C GLU A 204 -15.46 10.30 -10.45
N ALA A 205 -15.60 10.96 -9.30
CA ALA A 205 -14.48 11.58 -8.60
C ALA A 205 -13.41 10.54 -8.19
N SER A 206 -13.85 9.35 -7.75
CA SER A 206 -12.96 8.24 -7.44
C SER A 206 -12.13 7.78 -8.66
N LYS A 207 -12.76 7.69 -9.83
CA LYS A 207 -12.07 7.35 -11.09
C LYS A 207 -11.10 8.44 -11.53
N GLU A 208 -11.45 9.72 -11.36
CA GLU A 208 -10.55 10.85 -11.67
C GLU A 208 -9.29 10.83 -10.79
N SER A 209 -9.45 10.67 -9.47
CA SER A 209 -8.34 10.55 -8.52
C SER A 209 -7.48 9.32 -8.83
N PHE A 210 -8.10 8.17 -9.11
CA PHE A 210 -7.39 6.96 -9.52
C PHE A 210 -6.57 7.20 -10.79
N MET A 211 -7.16 7.82 -11.82
CA MET A 211 -6.47 8.06 -13.08
C MET A 211 -5.34 9.08 -12.96
N THR A 212 -5.43 10.01 -12.01
CA THR A 212 -4.32 10.91 -11.66
C THR A 212 -3.16 10.11 -11.07
N ALA A 213 -3.42 9.24 -10.09
CA ALA A 213 -2.41 8.33 -9.53
C ALA A 213 -1.80 7.43 -10.63
N TRP A 214 -2.65 6.82 -11.47
CA TRP A 214 -2.24 5.89 -12.52
C TRP A 214 -1.30 6.55 -13.54
N LYS A 215 -1.65 7.74 -14.04
CA LYS A 215 -0.82 8.46 -15.01
C LYS A 215 0.53 8.85 -14.42
N MET A 216 0.56 9.30 -13.16
CA MET A 216 1.79 9.65 -12.45
C MET A 216 2.69 8.42 -12.29
N ALA A 217 2.12 7.32 -11.79
CA ALA A 217 2.83 6.07 -11.56
C ALA A 217 3.37 5.44 -12.86
N LYS A 218 2.59 5.51 -13.95
CA LYS A 218 2.96 4.94 -15.24
C LYS A 218 4.24 5.54 -15.83
N ALA A 219 4.56 6.80 -15.52
CA ALA A 219 5.77 7.45 -16.01
C ALA A 219 7.06 6.75 -15.56
N ASP A 220 7.07 6.20 -14.34
CA ASP A 220 8.19 5.44 -13.78
C ASP A 220 7.96 3.92 -13.77
N GLY A 221 6.79 3.47 -14.23
CA GLY A 221 6.39 2.05 -14.20
C GLY A 221 6.10 1.55 -12.78
N PHE A 222 5.53 2.39 -11.92
CA PHE A 222 5.10 1.99 -10.58
C PHE A 222 3.75 1.26 -10.63
N LEU A 223 3.72 0.05 -10.07
CA LEU A 223 2.57 -0.86 -10.07
C LEU A 223 2.14 -1.23 -8.64
N GLU A 224 3.08 -1.31 -7.71
CA GLU A 224 2.85 -1.78 -6.33
C GLU A 224 1.73 -1.02 -5.59
N PRO A 225 1.58 0.32 -5.71
CA PRO A 225 0.48 1.03 -5.07
C PRO A 225 -0.90 0.49 -5.48
N PHE A 226 -1.03 0.00 -6.72
CA PHE A 226 -2.28 -0.57 -7.24
C PHE A 226 -2.46 -2.04 -6.90
N ILE A 227 -1.35 -2.77 -6.73
CA ILE A 227 -1.33 -4.16 -6.29
C ILE A 227 -1.81 -4.25 -4.84
N GLU A 228 -1.20 -3.45 -3.97
CA GLU A 228 -1.46 -3.45 -2.52
C GLU A 228 -2.92 -3.08 -2.20
N HIS A 229 -3.47 -2.11 -2.94
CA HIS A 229 -4.79 -1.52 -2.65
C HIS A 229 -5.93 -2.08 -3.52
N HIS A 230 -5.67 -3.08 -4.37
CA HIS A 230 -6.65 -3.61 -5.35
C HIS A 230 -8.04 -3.83 -4.75
N GLY A 231 -8.13 -4.58 -3.65
CA GLY A 231 -9.42 -4.86 -3.01
C GLY A 231 -10.15 -3.60 -2.54
N LEU A 232 -9.40 -2.60 -2.05
CA LEU A 232 -9.95 -1.36 -1.50
C LEU A 232 -10.38 -0.36 -2.58
N PHE A 233 -9.95 -0.55 -3.83
CA PHE A 233 -10.47 0.21 -4.98
C PHE A 233 -11.86 -0.22 -5.40
N GLN A 234 -12.39 -1.35 -4.93
CA GLN A 234 -13.77 -1.77 -5.17
C GLN A 234 -14.18 -1.69 -6.66
N GLY A 235 -13.32 -2.18 -7.56
CA GLY A 235 -13.61 -2.16 -8.99
C GLY A 235 -13.23 -0.90 -9.75
N VAL A 236 -12.75 0.16 -9.09
CA VAL A 236 -12.34 1.41 -9.78
C VAL A 236 -11.22 1.12 -10.78
N LEU A 237 -10.21 0.34 -10.38
CA LEU A 237 -9.14 -0.10 -11.26
C LEU A 237 -9.68 -0.83 -12.50
N GLU A 238 -10.56 -1.80 -12.32
CA GLU A 238 -11.19 -2.56 -13.41
C GLU A 238 -12.03 -1.66 -14.31
N SER A 239 -12.69 -0.65 -13.76
CA SER A 239 -13.50 0.31 -14.54
C SER A 239 -12.61 1.20 -15.42
N CYS A 240 -11.42 1.56 -14.94
CA CYS A 240 -10.53 2.52 -15.58
C CYS A 240 -9.60 1.88 -16.63
N ILE A 241 -8.94 0.77 -16.30
CA ILE A 241 -7.80 0.27 -17.09
C ILE A 241 -8.04 -1.07 -17.79
N ARG A 242 -9.04 -1.86 -17.38
CA ARG A 242 -9.26 -3.23 -17.91
C ARG A 242 -9.51 -3.27 -19.42
N LYS A 243 -10.28 -2.31 -19.95
CA LYS A 243 -10.62 -2.22 -21.39
C LYS A 243 -9.60 -1.41 -22.18
N SER A 244 -9.07 -0.35 -21.59
CA SER A 244 -8.14 0.58 -22.24
C SER A 244 -6.71 0.04 -22.30
N GLU A 245 -6.28 -0.75 -21.31
CA GLU A 245 -4.93 -1.30 -21.17
C GLU A 245 -4.94 -2.80 -20.79
N PRO A 246 -5.49 -3.69 -21.64
CA PRO A 246 -5.82 -5.07 -21.25
C PRO A 246 -4.60 -5.93 -20.89
N GLN A 247 -3.46 -5.75 -21.56
CA GLN A 247 -2.24 -6.49 -21.27
C GLN A 247 -1.64 -6.07 -19.91
N LEU A 248 -1.55 -4.75 -19.68
CA LEU A 248 -1.05 -4.22 -18.42
C LEU A 248 -1.97 -4.59 -17.25
N TYR A 249 -3.29 -4.56 -17.46
CA TYR A 249 -4.25 -5.06 -16.48
C TYR A 249 -3.99 -6.53 -16.13
N LYS A 250 -3.77 -7.40 -17.14
CA LYS A 250 -3.48 -8.82 -16.90
C LYS A 250 -2.21 -9.01 -16.08
N ASP A 251 -1.14 -8.29 -16.38
CA ASP A 251 0.13 -8.39 -15.66
C ASP A 251 -0.02 -7.90 -14.22
N LEU A 252 -0.75 -6.80 -14.01
CA LEU A 252 -1.08 -6.28 -12.69
C LEU A 252 -1.89 -7.28 -11.84
N MET A 253 -2.86 -7.98 -12.45
CA MET A 253 -3.66 -8.99 -11.76
C MET A 253 -2.83 -10.19 -11.26
N ASN A 254 -1.75 -10.55 -11.95
CA ASN A 254 -0.83 -11.58 -11.45
C ASN A 254 -0.16 -11.12 -10.15
N GLY A 255 0.28 -9.85 -10.10
CA GLY A 255 0.82 -9.22 -8.89
C GLY A 255 -0.20 -9.20 -7.75
N VAL A 256 -1.43 -8.77 -8.02
CA VAL A 256 -2.55 -8.77 -7.04
C VAL A 256 -2.78 -10.15 -6.44
N ILE A 257 -2.83 -11.20 -7.25
CA ILE A 257 -3.04 -12.57 -6.78
C ILE A 257 -1.86 -13.02 -5.90
N ALA A 258 -0.63 -12.73 -6.31
CA ALA A 258 0.57 -13.13 -5.58
C ALA A 258 0.66 -12.41 -4.22
N PHE A 259 0.57 -11.08 -4.23
CA PHE A 259 0.60 -10.25 -3.02
C PHE A 259 -0.52 -10.62 -2.04
N SER A 260 -1.78 -10.68 -2.51
CA SER A 260 -2.93 -10.95 -1.64
C SER A 260 -2.83 -12.32 -0.96
N ARG A 261 -2.33 -13.34 -1.64
CA ARG A 261 -2.08 -14.68 -1.04
C ARG A 261 -1.02 -14.65 0.04
N GLY A 262 0.08 -13.93 -0.17
CA GLY A 262 1.11 -13.75 0.85
C GLY A 262 0.58 -12.96 2.04
N TRP A 263 -0.08 -11.84 1.76
CA TRP A 263 -0.73 -10.98 2.74
C TRP A 263 -1.71 -11.76 3.61
N MET A 264 -2.60 -12.57 3.03
CA MET A 264 -3.59 -13.37 3.76
C MET A 264 -2.94 -14.35 4.75
N LYS A 265 -1.78 -14.93 4.42
CA LYS A 265 -1.06 -15.86 5.30
C LYS A 265 -0.51 -15.18 6.56
N ILE A 266 -0.33 -13.86 6.54
CA ILE A 266 0.06 -13.07 7.72
C ILE A 266 -1.16 -12.44 8.39
N HIS A 267 -2.03 -11.80 7.60
CA HIS A 267 -3.19 -11.07 8.08
C HIS A 267 -4.19 -11.98 8.80
N ASN A 268 -4.69 -13.02 8.12
CA ASN A 268 -5.81 -13.83 8.62
C ASN A 268 -5.52 -14.48 9.98
N PRO A 269 -4.34 -15.11 10.22
CA PRO A 269 -4.05 -15.70 11.52
C PRO A 269 -3.99 -14.68 12.66
N VAL A 270 -3.46 -13.48 12.42
CA VAL A 270 -3.29 -12.44 13.44
C VAL A 270 -4.62 -11.75 13.77
N THR A 271 -5.43 -11.46 12.74
CA THR A 271 -6.71 -10.75 12.92
C THR A 271 -7.90 -11.69 13.17
N GLN A 272 -7.69 -13.01 13.07
CA GLN A 272 -8.73 -14.04 13.11
C GLN A 272 -9.81 -13.85 12.04
N LYS A 273 -9.49 -13.14 10.96
CA LYS A 273 -10.36 -12.95 9.78
C LYS A 273 -10.18 -14.09 8.78
N LYS A 274 -11.10 -14.17 7.82
CA LYS A 274 -11.15 -15.22 6.78
C LYS A 274 -11.17 -14.63 5.38
N VAL A 275 -10.36 -13.60 5.13
CA VAL A 275 -10.23 -13.03 3.78
C VAL A 275 -9.83 -14.15 2.82
N THR A 276 -10.54 -14.26 1.69
CA THR A 276 -10.50 -15.45 0.83
C THR A 276 -9.54 -15.31 -0.36
N ALA A 277 -8.86 -16.41 -0.69
CA ALA A 277 -8.08 -16.55 -1.91
C ALA A 277 -8.82 -17.29 -3.05
N LEU A 278 -10.09 -17.65 -2.84
CA LEU A 278 -10.90 -18.43 -3.78
C LEU A 278 -11.47 -17.60 -4.94
N LEU A 279 -11.49 -16.28 -4.78
CA LEU A 279 -12.02 -15.36 -5.77
C LEU A 279 -10.91 -14.86 -6.69
N SER A 280 -11.20 -14.75 -7.99
CA SER A 280 -10.40 -13.95 -8.90
C SER A 280 -10.47 -12.46 -8.51
N PRO A 281 -9.53 -11.62 -8.96
CA PRO A 281 -9.58 -10.18 -8.67
C PRO A 281 -10.90 -9.52 -9.06
N MET A 282 -11.46 -9.87 -10.23
CA MET A 282 -12.76 -9.36 -10.67
C MET A 282 -13.91 -9.81 -9.77
N GLU A 283 -13.92 -11.08 -9.36
CA GLU A 283 -14.92 -11.60 -8.42
C GLU A 283 -14.80 -10.93 -7.06
N PHE A 284 -13.57 -10.65 -6.62
CA PHE A 284 -13.31 -9.94 -5.37
C PHE A 284 -13.85 -8.51 -5.42
N SER A 285 -13.62 -7.77 -6.51
CA SER A 285 -14.19 -6.43 -6.75
C SER A 285 -15.72 -6.46 -6.76
N VAL A 286 -16.35 -7.44 -7.40
CA VAL A 286 -17.81 -7.62 -7.35
C VAL A 286 -18.30 -7.93 -5.94
N ALA A 287 -17.60 -8.79 -5.20
CA ALA A 287 -17.94 -9.14 -3.82
C ALA A 287 -17.85 -7.91 -2.88
N MET A 288 -16.80 -7.09 -3.04
CA MET A 288 -16.59 -5.86 -2.28
C MET A 288 -17.72 -4.84 -2.44
N LEU A 289 -18.24 -4.69 -3.66
CA LEU A 289 -19.40 -3.83 -3.93
C LEU A 289 -20.70 -4.47 -3.43
N ALA A 290 -20.85 -5.78 -3.66
CA ALA A 290 -22.06 -6.51 -3.33
C ALA A 290 -22.36 -6.56 -1.82
N CYS A 291 -21.32 -6.53 -0.97
CA CYS A 291 -21.47 -6.50 0.48
C CYS A 291 -21.68 -5.10 1.06
N ARG A 292 -21.68 -4.04 0.22
CA ARG A 292 -21.85 -2.62 0.60
C ARG A 292 -23.13 -2.01 0.02
N ASP A 293 -24.18 -2.83 -0.09
CA ASP A 293 -25.52 -2.44 -0.57
C ASP A 293 -25.59 -1.88 -1.99
N TRP A 294 -24.60 -2.16 -2.85
CA TRP A 294 -24.72 -1.87 -4.27
C TRP A 294 -25.66 -2.87 -4.95
N THR A 295 -26.60 -2.38 -5.74
CA THR A 295 -27.47 -3.20 -6.60
C THR A 295 -26.67 -3.80 -7.76
N ASN A 296 -27.20 -4.87 -8.37
CA ASN A 296 -26.55 -5.45 -9.56
C ASN A 296 -26.46 -4.46 -10.73
N GLN A 297 -27.38 -3.49 -10.81
CA GLN A 297 -27.36 -2.46 -11.83
C GLN A 297 -26.24 -1.45 -11.57
N GLU A 298 -26.11 -0.93 -10.34
CA GLU A 298 -25.03 0.00 -9.99
C GLU A 298 -23.64 -0.64 -10.18
N ILE A 299 -23.47 -1.91 -9.82
CA ILE A 299 -22.22 -2.65 -10.06
C ILE A 299 -21.96 -2.79 -11.56
N ALA A 300 -23.00 -3.07 -12.36
CA ALA A 300 -22.88 -3.22 -13.80
C ALA A 300 -22.43 -1.91 -14.45
N ASP A 301 -23.06 -0.80 -14.07
CA ASP A 301 -22.74 0.53 -14.58
C ASP A 301 -21.29 0.93 -14.20
N HIS A 302 -20.89 0.68 -12.95
CA HIS A 302 -19.54 0.98 -12.47
C HIS A 302 -18.46 0.17 -13.17
N LEU A 303 -18.66 -1.15 -13.33
CA LEU A 303 -17.66 -2.05 -13.94
C LEU A 303 -17.73 -2.12 -15.47
N GLY A 304 -18.71 -1.43 -16.08
CA GLY A 304 -18.98 -1.48 -17.51
C GLY A 304 -19.36 -2.88 -17.99
N LEU A 305 -20.26 -3.54 -17.25
CA LEU A 305 -20.83 -4.87 -17.48
C LEU A 305 -22.36 -4.80 -17.68
N SER A 306 -23.00 -5.94 -17.94
CA SER A 306 -24.47 -6.05 -17.87
C SER A 306 -24.92 -6.51 -16.47
N ALA A 307 -26.13 -6.12 -16.06
CA ALA A 307 -26.71 -6.57 -14.79
C ALA A 307 -26.85 -8.10 -14.69
N ASN A 308 -27.11 -8.77 -15.82
CA ASN A 308 -27.13 -10.24 -15.89
C ASN A 308 -25.74 -10.83 -15.63
N THR A 309 -24.69 -10.26 -16.21
CA THR A 309 -23.30 -10.68 -15.95
C THR A 309 -22.96 -10.52 -14.46
N VAL A 310 -23.34 -9.41 -13.83
CA VAL A 310 -23.14 -9.22 -12.38
C VAL A 310 -23.92 -10.26 -11.57
N LYS A 311 -25.17 -10.55 -11.93
CA LYS A 311 -25.96 -11.60 -11.28
C LYS A 311 -25.26 -12.96 -11.34
N HIS A 312 -24.65 -13.31 -12.47
CA HIS A 312 -23.85 -14.54 -12.60
C HIS A 312 -22.62 -14.52 -11.71
N TYR A 313 -21.87 -13.41 -11.66
CA TYR A 313 -20.74 -13.27 -10.73
C TYR A 313 -21.18 -13.44 -9.28
N VAL A 314 -22.22 -12.73 -8.83
CA VAL A 314 -22.72 -12.83 -7.45
C VAL A 314 -23.12 -14.27 -7.13
N SER A 315 -23.83 -14.96 -8.03
CA SER A 315 -24.24 -16.35 -7.81
C SER A 315 -23.03 -17.28 -7.67
N ALA A 316 -22.03 -17.15 -8.56
CA ALA A 316 -20.81 -17.95 -8.51
C ALA A 316 -19.97 -17.66 -7.26
N ILE A 317 -19.89 -16.40 -6.82
CA ILE A 317 -19.17 -16.00 -5.60
C ILE A 317 -19.83 -16.64 -4.37
N LEU A 318 -21.16 -16.55 -4.26
CA LEU A 318 -21.92 -17.14 -3.14
C LEU A 318 -21.71 -18.66 -3.08
N GLU A 319 -21.73 -19.34 -4.23
CA GLU A 319 -21.46 -20.77 -4.34
C GLU A 319 -20.02 -21.12 -3.92
N LYS A 320 -19.01 -20.43 -4.45
CA LYS A 320 -17.59 -20.65 -4.13
C LYS A 320 -17.26 -20.46 -2.66
N LEU A 321 -17.93 -19.51 -2.00
CA LEU A 321 -17.71 -19.20 -0.59
C LEU A 321 -18.66 -19.95 0.35
N HIS A 322 -19.57 -20.76 -0.20
CA HIS A 322 -20.57 -21.50 0.55
C HIS A 322 -21.43 -20.62 1.47
N VAL A 323 -21.88 -19.47 0.94
CA VAL A 323 -22.77 -18.53 1.63
C VAL A 323 -24.06 -18.33 0.83
N ASP A 324 -25.15 -18.01 1.53
CA ASP A 324 -26.51 -17.92 0.98
C ASP A 324 -26.97 -16.46 0.72
N LYS A 325 -26.23 -15.47 1.23
CA LYS A 325 -26.62 -14.05 1.18
C LYS A 325 -25.43 -13.12 0.94
N ARG A 326 -25.69 -11.98 0.28
CA ARG A 326 -24.68 -10.97 -0.11
C ARG A 326 -24.03 -10.29 1.10
N ASP A 327 -24.78 -10.08 2.17
CA ASP A 327 -24.31 -9.46 3.41
C ASP A 327 -23.24 -10.29 4.13
N LYS A 328 -23.23 -11.62 3.95
CA LYS A 328 -22.20 -12.52 4.49
C LYS A 328 -20.87 -12.43 3.76
N LEU A 329 -20.82 -11.89 2.55
CA LEU A 329 -19.57 -11.72 1.79
C LEU A 329 -18.55 -10.85 2.54
N LYS A 330 -19.04 -9.94 3.41
CA LYS A 330 -18.23 -9.04 4.23
C LYS A 330 -17.24 -9.77 5.15
N GLU A 331 -17.48 -11.04 5.47
CA GLU A 331 -16.60 -11.89 6.29
C GLU A 331 -15.38 -12.42 5.52
N TYR A 332 -15.45 -12.40 4.18
CA TYR A 332 -14.47 -13.02 3.28
C TYR A 332 -13.69 -12.01 2.43
N VAL A 333 -14.01 -10.72 2.52
CA VAL A 333 -13.32 -9.64 1.82
C VAL A 333 -12.61 -8.71 2.80
N ASN A 334 -11.62 -7.95 2.35
CA ASN A 334 -10.95 -6.97 3.18
C ASN A 334 -11.83 -5.71 3.31
N GLN A 335 -12.01 -5.21 4.53
CA GLN A 335 -12.75 -3.98 4.80
C GLN A 335 -11.81 -2.91 5.30
#